data_AF-A0A662WHG1-F1
#
_entry.id   AF-A0A662WHG1-F1
#
_cell.length_a   1.000
_cell.length_b   1.000
_cell.length_c   1.000
_cell.angle_alpha   90.00
_cell.angle_beta   90.00
_cell.angle_gamma   90.00
#
_symmetry.space_group_name_H-M   'P 1'
#
loop_
_entity.id
_entity.type
_entity.pdbx_description
1 polymer ?
#
loop_
_entity_poly.entity_id
_entity_poly.type
_entity_poly.pdbx_seq_one_letter_code
_entity_poly.pdbx_strand_id
1 'polypeptide(L)'
;SRLPTSRSDPIEESAASRHHRQLGVARPTYKLERRFADFEELRKTALSCVSMERQCSCQYCMDFLVYIRYTWSQPRGLVKLISGTEKRRQMLTTFINDFVSMGRRRAEKPGKKKRKCEAQKLVPEVLAAFLLGDALY
;
A
#
# COMPACT_ATOMS: atom_id res chain seq x y z
N SER A 1 -14.71 -58.73 -39.95
CA SER A 1 -13.45 -58.51 -39.23
C SER A 1 -12.84 -57.16 -39.56
N ARG A 2 -12.46 -56.44 -38.49
CA ARG A 2 -11.67 -55.19 -38.37
C ARG A 2 -12.39 -53.83 -38.58
N LEU A 3 -12.12 -53.00 -37.58
CA LEU A 3 -12.73 -51.74 -37.10
C LEU A 3 -12.16 -50.49 -37.81
N PRO A 4 -12.81 -49.32 -37.66
CA PRO A 4 -12.40 -48.06 -38.29
C PRO A 4 -11.35 -47.32 -37.45
N THR A 5 -10.45 -46.57 -38.10
CA THR A 5 -9.59 -45.59 -37.43
C THR A 5 -9.93 -44.17 -37.87
N SER A 6 -10.42 -43.45 -36.86
CA SER A 6 -10.60 -42.02 -36.67
C SER A 6 -9.48 -41.12 -37.23
N ARG A 7 -9.89 -39.99 -37.82
CA ARG A 7 -9.30 -38.67 -37.53
C ARG A 7 -10.32 -37.59 -37.87
N SER A 8 -11.11 -37.20 -36.88
CA SER A 8 -11.90 -35.97 -36.90
C SER A 8 -11.09 -34.87 -36.23
N ASP A 9 -11.00 -33.72 -36.89
CA ASP A 9 -10.20 -32.57 -36.49
C ASP A 9 -10.60 -32.03 -35.10
N PRO A 10 -9.64 -31.49 -34.33
CA PRO A 10 -9.93 -30.86 -33.06
C PRO A 10 -10.68 -29.54 -33.27
N ILE A 11 -11.83 -29.49 -32.62
CA ILE A 11 -12.69 -28.34 -32.34
C ILE A 11 -11.81 -27.12 -32.02
N GLU A 12 -11.95 -26.05 -32.83
CA GLU A 12 -11.51 -24.68 -32.49
C GLU A 12 -12.34 -24.17 -31.30
N GLU A 13 -12.08 -24.73 -30.13
CA GLU A 13 -12.54 -24.16 -28.87
C GLU A 13 -11.38 -23.42 -28.22
N SER A 14 -11.66 -22.19 -27.83
CA SER A 14 -10.96 -21.48 -26.74
C SER A 14 -9.69 -20.69 -27.10
N ALA A 15 -9.85 -19.69 -27.96
CA ALA A 15 -9.13 -18.41 -27.80
C ALA A 15 -10.02 -17.35 -27.09
N ALA A 16 -11.32 -17.29 -27.41
CA ALA A 16 -12.25 -16.35 -26.77
C ALA A 16 -12.60 -16.72 -25.31
N SER A 17 -12.58 -18.00 -24.95
CA SER A 17 -12.91 -18.48 -23.59
C SER A 17 -11.79 -18.21 -22.57
N ARG A 18 -10.54 -18.08 -23.02
CA ARG A 18 -9.40 -17.79 -22.14
C ARG A 18 -9.32 -16.33 -21.68
N HIS A 19 -9.99 -15.41 -22.38
CA HIS A 19 -10.06 -14.01 -21.97
C HIS A 19 -11.25 -13.68 -21.07
N HIS A 20 -12.21 -14.59 -20.90
CA HIS A 20 -13.39 -14.34 -20.08
C HIS A 20 -13.27 -14.76 -18.60
N ARG A 21 -12.10 -15.26 -18.17
CA ARG A 21 -11.92 -15.81 -16.81
C ARG A 21 -11.23 -14.88 -15.81
N GLN A 22 -11.13 -13.57 -16.05
CA GLN A 22 -10.46 -12.69 -15.09
C GLN A 22 -10.95 -11.23 -15.09
N LEU A 23 -12.27 -11.04 -15.14
CA LEU A 23 -12.91 -9.83 -14.60
C LEU A 23 -14.02 -10.23 -13.62
N GLY A 24 -13.79 -11.29 -12.85
CA GLY A 24 -14.56 -11.52 -11.64
C GLY A 24 -14.16 -10.45 -10.63
N VAL A 25 -15.15 -9.77 -10.04
CA VAL A 25 -14.98 -8.83 -8.93
C VAL A 25 -13.90 -9.37 -8.00
N ALA A 26 -12.72 -8.72 -8.00
CA ALA A 26 -11.56 -9.23 -7.29
C ALA A 26 -11.93 -9.34 -5.80
N ARG A 27 -12.04 -10.57 -5.31
CA ARG A 27 -12.31 -10.81 -3.88
C ARG A 27 -11.13 -10.20 -3.10
N PRO A 28 -11.39 -9.39 -2.05
CA PRO A 28 -10.30 -8.79 -1.29
C PRO A 28 -9.41 -9.88 -0.71
N THR A 29 -8.10 -9.72 -0.84
CA THR A 29 -7.09 -10.69 -0.34
C THR A 29 -7.15 -10.84 1.17
N TYR A 30 -7.48 -9.76 1.90
CA TYR A 30 -7.72 -9.76 3.33
C TYR A 30 -8.54 -8.52 3.71
N LYS A 31 -9.08 -8.52 4.93
CA LYS A 31 -9.69 -7.34 5.57
C LYS A 31 -8.87 -6.95 6.79
N LEU A 32 -8.89 -5.66 7.10
CA LEU A 32 -8.16 -5.08 8.22
C LEU A 32 -9.08 -4.17 9.02
N GLU A 33 -9.09 -4.36 10.34
CA GLU A 33 -9.76 -3.48 11.28
C GLU A 33 -8.73 -2.80 12.19
N ARG A 34 -8.80 -1.47 12.25
CA ARG A 34 -7.86 -0.63 13.01
C ARG A 34 -8.60 0.54 13.65
N ARG A 35 -8.21 0.88 14.87
CA ARG A 35 -8.73 2.05 15.58
C ARG A 35 -8.10 3.30 14.98
N PHE A 36 -8.78 4.44 15.10
CA PHE A 36 -8.22 5.73 14.69
C PHE A 36 -6.84 6.01 15.32
N ALA A 37 -6.66 5.66 16.59
CA ALA A 37 -5.40 5.83 17.31
C ALA A 37 -4.24 5.03 16.68
N ASP A 38 -4.52 3.89 16.07
CA ASP A 38 -3.50 3.07 15.42
C ASP A 38 -2.98 3.78 14.14
N PHE A 39 -3.83 4.53 13.43
CA PHE A 39 -3.40 5.39 12.32
C PHE A 39 -2.62 6.63 12.80
N GLU A 40 -2.98 7.21 13.95
CA GLU A 40 -2.21 8.30 14.56
C GLU A 40 -0.79 7.83 14.91
N GLU A 41 -0.67 6.61 15.46
CA GLU A 41 0.62 6.02 15.79
C GLU A 41 1.42 5.71 14.54
N LEU A 42 0.83 5.07 13.52
CA LEU A 42 1.46 4.84 12.22
C LEU A 42 2.07 6.14 11.65
N ARG A 43 1.33 7.25 11.70
CA ARG A 43 1.82 8.56 11.26
C ARG A 43 3.03 9.03 12.05
N LYS A 44 3.00 8.90 13.39
CA LYS A 44 4.11 9.32 14.27
C LYS A 44 5.35 8.44 14.06
N THR A 45 5.19 7.13 13.98
CA THR A 45 6.28 6.19 13.75
C THR A 45 6.95 6.46 12.40
N ALA A 46 6.17 6.63 11.32
CA ALA A 46 6.72 6.96 10.01
C ALA A 46 7.46 8.30 10.01
N LEU A 47 6.93 9.32 10.69
CA LEU A 47 7.60 10.61 10.88
C LEU A 47 8.94 10.45 11.59
N SER A 48 9.01 9.62 12.64
CA SER A 48 10.25 9.32 13.35
C SER A 48 11.28 8.70 12.42
N CYS A 49 10.90 7.68 11.64
CA CYS A 49 11.78 7.01 10.68
C CYS A 49 12.42 8.00 9.68
N VAL A 50 11.63 8.93 9.12
CA VAL A 50 12.15 9.88 8.12
C VAL A 50 12.87 11.09 8.75
N SER A 51 12.59 11.40 10.02
CA SER A 51 13.24 12.51 10.75
C SER A 51 14.60 12.13 11.34
N MET A 52 14.84 10.85 11.62
CA MET A 52 16.13 10.34 12.10
C MET A 52 17.25 10.46 11.04
N GLU A 53 16.89 10.57 9.76
CA GLU A 53 17.81 10.71 8.64
C GLU A 53 18.34 12.17 8.52
N ARG A 54 18.89 12.71 9.63
CA ARG A 54 19.31 14.12 9.79
C ARG A 54 20.34 14.64 8.79
N GLN A 55 20.93 13.77 7.97
CA GLN A 55 22.02 14.10 7.03
C GLN A 55 21.72 13.69 5.58
N CYS A 56 20.52 13.19 5.27
CA CYS A 56 20.21 12.64 3.94
C CYS A 56 18.73 12.83 3.58
N SER A 57 18.36 14.04 3.15
CA SER A 57 17.04 14.32 2.58
C SER A 57 16.96 13.80 1.13
N CYS A 58 16.95 12.48 0.95
CA CYS A 58 16.53 11.93 -0.34
C CYS A 58 15.05 12.26 -0.59
N GLN A 59 14.64 12.25 -1.86
CA GLN A 59 13.28 12.64 -2.26
C GLN A 59 12.21 11.83 -1.49
N TYR A 60 12.48 10.56 -1.19
CA TYR A 60 11.61 9.71 -0.38
C TYR A 60 11.31 10.32 1.00
N CYS A 61 12.34 10.69 1.75
CA CYS A 61 12.17 11.29 3.08
C CYS A 61 11.50 12.67 2.98
N MET A 62 11.87 13.46 1.96
CA MET A 62 11.29 14.79 1.76
C MET A 62 9.80 14.72 1.47
N ASP A 63 9.36 13.82 0.58
CA ASP A 63 7.96 13.64 0.27
C ASP A 63 7.15 13.22 1.50
N PHE A 64 7.68 12.30 2.33
CA PHE A 64 7.04 11.91 3.58
C PHE A 64 6.93 13.08 4.56
N LEU A 65 8.00 13.87 4.73
CA LEU A 65 7.98 15.05 5.60
C LEU A 65 6.97 16.09 5.12
N VAL A 66 6.92 16.36 3.81
CA VAL A 66 5.96 17.30 3.20
C VAL A 66 4.55 16.80 3.41
N TYR A 67 4.26 15.55 3.07
CA TYR A 67 2.93 14.96 3.26
C TYR A 67 2.51 15.06 4.73
N ILE A 68 3.33 14.55 5.66
CA ILE A 68 3.01 14.51 7.09
C ILE A 68 2.79 15.91 7.68
N ARG A 69 3.51 16.93 7.20
CA ARG A 69 3.36 18.30 7.71
C ARG A 69 2.15 19.02 7.11
N TYR A 70 1.97 18.93 5.79
CA TYR A 70 1.11 19.85 5.04
C TYR A 70 -0.21 19.25 4.55
N THR A 71 -0.38 17.92 4.54
CA THR A 71 -1.65 17.31 4.15
C THR A 71 -2.68 17.43 5.28
N TRP A 72 -3.84 18.02 4.97
CA TRP A 72 -4.92 18.28 5.93
C TRP A 72 -5.76 17.04 6.27
N SER A 73 -5.84 16.07 5.36
CA SER A 73 -6.58 14.81 5.52
C SER A 73 -5.76 13.76 6.27
N GLN A 74 -5.46 14.01 7.54
CA GLN A 74 -4.61 13.13 8.35
C GLN A 74 -5.23 12.75 9.70
N PRO A 75 -4.85 11.59 10.25
CA PRO A 75 -5.21 11.19 11.60
C PRO A 75 -4.48 12.10 12.59
N ARG A 76 -5.13 13.20 12.97
CA ARG A 76 -4.71 14.16 13.98
C ARG A 76 -5.81 14.25 15.04
N GLY A 77 -5.43 14.39 16.31
CA GLY A 77 -6.36 14.39 17.44
C GLY A 77 -7.53 15.39 17.29
N LEU A 78 -7.31 16.55 16.68
CA LEU A 78 -8.36 17.54 16.44
C LEU A 78 -9.42 17.05 15.42
N VAL A 79 -9.02 16.27 14.42
CA VAL A 79 -9.94 15.72 13.41
C VAL A 79 -10.88 14.70 14.03
N LYS A 80 -10.44 13.97 15.07
CA LYS A 80 -11.27 13.02 15.82
C LYS A 80 -12.49 13.70 16.45
N LEU A 81 -12.36 14.95 16.89
CA LEU A 81 -13.42 15.68 17.61
C LEU A 81 -14.42 16.36 16.67
N ILE A 82 -13.98 16.78 15.47
CA ILE A 82 -14.78 17.64 14.59
C ILE A 82 -15.43 16.86 13.43
N SER A 83 -14.97 15.64 13.13
CA SER A 83 -15.48 14.83 12.01
C SER A 83 -16.42 13.70 12.45
N GLY A 84 -17.53 13.56 11.72
CA GLY A 84 -18.40 12.38 11.80
C GLY A 84 -17.71 11.11 11.25
N THR A 85 -18.24 9.95 11.61
CA THR A 85 -17.64 8.63 11.33
C THR A 85 -17.33 8.41 9.85
N GLU A 86 -18.24 8.76 8.94
CA GLU A 86 -18.04 8.54 7.50
C GLU A 86 -16.89 9.39 6.94
N LYS A 87 -16.85 10.69 7.31
CA LYS A 87 -15.74 11.58 6.91
C LYS A 87 -14.40 11.06 7.44
N ARG A 88 -14.38 10.54 8.66
CA ARG A 88 -13.20 9.91 9.26
C ARG A 88 -12.77 8.68 8.48
N ARG A 89 -13.71 7.79 8.11
CA ARG A 89 -13.44 6.60 7.30
C ARG A 89 -12.82 6.97 5.95
N GLN A 90 -13.39 7.95 5.25
CA GLN A 90 -12.87 8.42 3.96
C GLN A 90 -11.44 8.96 4.11
N MET A 91 -11.21 9.81 5.12
CA MET A 91 -9.88 10.37 5.39
C MET A 91 -8.85 9.30 5.73
N LEU A 92 -9.19 8.32 6.58
CA LEU A 92 -8.31 7.20 6.90
C LEU A 92 -7.99 6.33 5.69
N THR A 93 -8.98 6.12 4.80
CA THR A 93 -8.81 5.36 3.55
C THR A 93 -7.85 6.07 2.61
N THR A 94 -8.02 7.38 2.40
CA THR A 94 -7.07 8.18 1.61
C THR A 94 -5.68 8.13 2.23
N PHE A 95 -5.59 8.37 3.54
CA PHE A 95 -4.31 8.37 4.27
C PHE A 95 -3.53 7.06 4.10
N ILE A 96 -4.17 5.90 4.28
CA ILE A 96 -3.44 4.61 4.19
C ILE A 96 -3.03 4.29 2.75
N ASN A 97 -3.88 4.61 1.77
CA ASN A 97 -3.55 4.41 0.36
C ASN A 97 -2.36 5.27 -0.07
N ASP A 98 -2.33 6.53 0.36
CA ASP A 98 -1.20 7.43 0.13
C ASP A 98 0.07 6.88 0.79
N PHE A 99 -0.02 6.46 2.05
CA PHE A 99 1.11 5.89 2.79
C PHE A 99 1.69 4.65 2.12
N VAL A 100 0.83 3.73 1.65
CA VAL A 100 1.27 2.54 0.90
C VAL A 100 1.92 2.92 -0.42
N SER A 101 1.30 3.83 -1.17
CA SER A 101 1.86 4.34 -2.43
C SER A 101 3.25 4.94 -2.20
N MET A 102 3.36 5.80 -1.19
CA MET A 102 4.61 6.47 -0.85
C MET A 102 5.69 5.50 -0.35
N GLY A 103 5.33 4.54 0.52
CA GLY A 103 6.26 3.58 1.12
C GLY A 103 6.83 2.55 0.13
N ARG A 104 6.11 2.28 -0.96
CA ARG A 104 6.60 1.40 -2.05
C ARG A 104 7.68 2.04 -2.91
N ARG A 105 7.79 3.37 -2.90
CA ARG A 105 8.78 4.08 -3.71
C ARG A 105 10.19 3.83 -3.20
N ARG A 106 11.16 4.01 -4.09
CA ARG A 106 12.59 4.04 -3.78
C ARG A 106 13.16 5.32 -4.32
N ALA A 107 14.13 5.88 -3.61
CA ALA A 107 14.84 7.08 -4.04
C ALA A 107 16.35 6.87 -3.87
N GLU A 108 17.11 7.31 -4.85
CA GLU A 108 18.56 7.36 -4.70
C GLU A 108 18.94 8.56 -3.82
N LYS A 109 20.06 8.43 -3.09
CA LYS A 109 20.63 9.57 -2.39
C LYS A 109 21.52 10.36 -3.38
N PRO A 110 21.34 11.68 -3.52
CA PRO A 110 22.28 12.48 -4.31
C PRO A 110 23.66 12.50 -3.62
N GLY A 111 24.73 12.19 -4.35
CA GLY A 111 26.11 12.33 -3.89
C GLY A 111 27.02 11.11 -4.08
N LYS A 112 28.33 11.31 -3.89
CA LYS A 112 29.39 10.30 -4.16
C LYS A 112 29.35 9.10 -3.20
N LYS A 113 28.75 9.24 -2.02
CA LYS A 113 28.57 8.15 -1.05
C LYS A 113 27.15 7.63 -1.14
N LYS A 114 26.98 6.45 -1.75
CA LYS A 114 25.72 5.67 -1.76
C LYS A 114 25.37 5.12 -0.37
N ARG A 115 25.33 5.98 0.67
CA ARG A 115 24.80 5.55 1.98
C ARG A 115 23.35 5.16 1.77
N LYS A 116 22.96 3.99 2.28
CA LYS A 116 21.56 3.55 2.23
C LYS A 116 20.70 4.51 3.06
N CYS A 117 19.46 4.72 2.63
CA CYS A 117 18.47 5.46 3.40
C CYS A 117 17.74 4.46 4.28
N GLU A 118 17.95 4.52 5.59
CA GLU A 118 17.36 3.54 6.50
C GLU A 118 15.83 3.69 6.53
N ALA A 119 15.31 4.90 6.32
CA ALA A 119 13.87 5.14 6.23
C ALA A 119 13.20 4.38 5.07
N GLN A 120 13.91 4.12 3.97
CA GLN A 120 13.39 3.32 2.85
C GLN A 120 13.28 1.82 3.17
N LYS A 121 13.87 1.38 4.29
CA LYS A 121 13.68 0.05 4.86
C LYS A 121 12.63 0.06 5.98
N LEU A 122 12.78 0.99 6.93
CA LEU A 122 11.95 1.04 8.14
C LEU A 122 10.48 1.38 7.86
N VAL A 123 10.19 2.33 6.97
CA VAL A 123 8.80 2.74 6.70
C VAL A 123 7.99 1.59 6.06
N PRO A 124 8.51 0.84 5.06
CA PRO A 124 7.85 -0.38 4.59
C PRO A 124 7.59 -1.43 5.69
N GLU A 125 8.53 -1.63 6.61
CA GLU A 125 8.37 -2.58 7.73
C GLU A 125 7.24 -2.15 8.67
N VAL A 126 7.18 -0.86 9.02
CA VAL A 126 6.09 -0.29 9.83
C VAL A 126 4.74 -0.42 9.12
N LEU A 127 4.70 -0.17 7.80
CA LEU A 127 3.47 -0.34 7.00
C LEU A 127 3.03 -1.80 6.93
N ALA A 128 3.96 -2.73 6.73
CA ALA A 128 3.65 -4.15 6.70
C ALA A 128 3.10 -4.62 8.05
N ALA A 129 3.71 -4.20 9.17
CA ALA A 129 3.21 -4.50 10.51
C ALA A 129 1.78 -3.96 10.73
N PHE A 130 1.51 -2.73 10.29
CA PHE A 130 0.18 -2.14 10.40
C PHE A 130 -0.87 -2.91 9.59
N LEU A 131 -0.53 -3.29 8.35
CA LEU A 131 -1.44 -3.92 7.40
C LEU A 131 -1.67 -5.41 7.63
N LEU A 132 -0.66 -6.11 8.13
CA LEU A 132 -0.65 -7.58 8.22
C LEU A 132 -0.73 -8.10 9.65
N GLY A 133 -0.46 -7.27 10.67
CA GLY A 133 -0.36 -7.70 12.07
C GLY A 133 -1.59 -8.43 12.61
N ASP A 134 -2.78 -8.16 12.07
CA ASP A 134 -4.04 -8.84 12.43
C ASP A 134 -4.95 -9.05 11.20
N ALA A 135 -4.37 -9.32 10.03
CA ALA A 135 -5.15 -9.50 8.81
C ALA A 135 -6.12 -10.69 8.93
N LEU A 136 -7.40 -10.45 8.63
CA LEU A 136 -8.42 -11.50 8.53
C LEU A 136 -8.46 -12.02 7.09
N TYR A 137 -8.10 -13.28 6.89
CA TYR A 137 -8.05 -13.97 5.60
C TYR A 137 -9.40 -14.61 5.23
#